data_AF-A0A2Z4XXB2-F1
#
_entry.id   AF-A0A2Z4XXB2-F1
#
_cell.length_a   1.000
_cell.length_b   1.000
_cell.length_c   1.000
_cell.angle_alpha   90.00
_cell.angle_beta   90.00
_cell.angle_gamma   90.00
#
_symmetry.space_group_name_H-M   'P 1'
#
loop_
_entity.id
_entity.type
_entity.pdbx_description
1 polymer ?
#
loop_
_entity_poly.entity_id
_entity_poly.type
_entity_poly.pdbx_seq_one_letter_code
_entity_poly.pdbx_strand_id
1 'polypeptide(L)'
;MEYLKLAIVDSENYNKFDAIAEGNFDRAIVFTNSQELDPNFKKTQIHNNFELVPIIYGEGNKDNMDGYICAKVGEYVERYKDYRTYLTITIFSNDRIFKGIAAYYTRKGFNISTSAPNACNIGTSNTNPKVRIKHFLECFNEVVNQKFKRQTNETEKEAFYRLITRNLDKDIPQAITDSFIDNGIVTFAERSRSIVFNKHKYLV
;
A
#
# COMPACT_ATOMS: atom_id res chain seq x y z
N MET A 1 6.85 -2.52 -28.96
CA MET A 1 7.05 -2.81 -27.52
C MET A 1 5.67 -2.85 -26.90
N GLU A 2 5.31 -3.90 -26.17
CA GLU A 2 4.01 -3.98 -25.49
C GLU A 2 4.01 -3.16 -24.21
N TYR A 3 2.83 -2.73 -23.76
CA TYR A 3 2.69 -2.14 -22.43
C TYR A 3 2.91 -3.22 -21.38
N LEU A 4 3.72 -2.90 -20.36
CA LEU A 4 4.01 -3.80 -19.25
C LEU A 4 3.74 -3.09 -17.93
N LYS A 5 2.77 -3.62 -17.19
CA LYS A 5 2.52 -3.33 -15.79
C LYS A 5 3.15 -4.43 -14.94
N LEU A 6 4.25 -4.08 -14.28
CA LEU A 6 5.04 -4.98 -13.46
C LEU A 6 4.78 -4.73 -11.98
N ALA A 7 4.42 -5.76 -11.24
CA ALA A 7 4.53 -5.78 -9.78
C ALA A 7 5.87 -6.39 -9.37
N ILE A 8 6.58 -5.77 -8.42
CA ILE A 8 7.74 -6.36 -7.77
C ILE A 8 7.44 -6.47 -6.28
N VAL A 9 7.47 -7.68 -5.73
CA VAL A 9 7.05 -7.96 -4.35
C VAL A 9 8.25 -8.40 -3.52
N ASP A 10 8.48 -7.64 -2.45
CA ASP A 10 9.46 -7.94 -1.41
C ASP A 10 9.00 -9.14 -0.56
N SER A 11 9.94 -9.97 -0.11
CA SER A 11 9.69 -11.19 0.67
C SER A 11 8.88 -10.95 1.95
N GLU A 12 9.07 -9.81 2.63
CA GLU A 12 8.32 -9.45 3.85
C GLU A 12 6.82 -9.23 3.58
N ASN A 13 6.46 -9.14 2.31
CA ASN A 13 5.13 -8.78 1.84
C ASN A 13 4.43 -9.91 1.08
N TYR A 14 5.07 -11.09 1.05
CA TYR A 14 4.62 -12.28 0.36
C TYR A 14 3.26 -12.80 0.84
N ASN A 15 2.96 -12.73 2.14
CA ASN A 15 1.71 -13.23 2.73
C ASN A 15 0.45 -12.46 2.28
N LYS A 16 0.58 -11.47 1.39
CA LYS A 16 -0.48 -10.59 0.89
C LYS A 16 -0.69 -10.74 -0.61
N PHE A 17 -0.30 -11.90 -1.11
CA PHE A 17 -0.31 -12.31 -2.51
C PHE A 17 -1.66 -12.08 -3.20
N ASP A 18 -2.78 -12.44 -2.55
CA ASP A 18 -4.12 -12.37 -3.16
C ASP A 18 -4.48 -10.94 -3.60
N ALA A 19 -4.16 -9.93 -2.78
CA ALA A 19 -4.41 -8.52 -3.09
C ALA A 19 -3.54 -7.97 -4.23
N ILE A 20 -2.36 -8.57 -4.45
CA ILE A 20 -1.44 -8.20 -5.52
C ILE A 20 -1.85 -8.90 -6.83
N ALA A 21 -2.31 -10.14 -6.73
CA ALA A 21 -2.79 -10.94 -7.86
C ALA A 21 -4.11 -10.43 -8.44
N GLU A 22 -4.96 -9.79 -7.62
CA GLU A 22 -6.15 -9.04 -8.08
C GLU A 22 -5.79 -7.68 -8.73
N GLY A 23 -4.57 -7.20 -8.52
CA GLY A 23 -4.03 -6.03 -9.22
C GLY A 23 -3.85 -6.35 -10.70
N ASN A 24 -4.39 -5.51 -11.58
CA ASN A 24 -4.33 -5.65 -13.04
C ASN A 24 -2.89 -5.45 -13.58
N PHE A 25 -1.99 -6.39 -13.28
CA PHE A 25 -0.59 -6.45 -13.67
C PHE A 25 -0.37 -7.50 -14.76
N ASP A 26 0.40 -7.16 -15.78
CA ASP A 26 0.76 -8.10 -16.85
C ASP A 26 1.86 -9.07 -16.39
N ARG A 27 2.65 -8.67 -15.39
CA ARG A 27 3.66 -9.53 -14.75
C ARG A 27 3.84 -9.20 -13.28
N ALA A 28 4.10 -10.21 -12.45
CA ALA A 28 4.47 -10.03 -11.05
C ALA A 28 5.73 -10.84 -10.72
N ILE A 29 6.74 -10.16 -10.18
CA ILE A 29 8.01 -10.77 -9.73
C ILE A 29 8.00 -10.79 -8.21
N VAL A 30 8.16 -11.98 -7.65
CA VAL A 30 8.09 -12.18 -6.20
C VAL A 30 9.42 -12.75 -5.71
N PHE A 31 10.06 -12.02 -4.80
CA PHE A 31 11.31 -12.45 -4.17
C PHE A 31 11.01 -13.24 -2.90
N THR A 32 11.60 -14.42 -2.77
CA THR A 32 11.37 -15.28 -1.59
C THR A 32 12.63 -16.04 -1.18
N ASN A 33 12.72 -16.40 0.09
CA ASN A 33 13.81 -17.20 0.61
C ASN A 33 13.70 -18.65 0.12
N SER A 34 14.83 -19.31 -0.08
CA SER A 34 14.91 -20.69 -0.60
C SER A 34 14.12 -21.72 0.24
N GLN A 35 13.96 -21.47 1.54
CA GLN A 35 13.22 -22.32 2.47
C GLN A 35 11.69 -22.22 2.30
N GLU A 36 11.19 -21.10 1.77
CA GLU A 36 9.76 -20.85 1.55
C GLU A 36 9.34 -21.10 0.09
N LEU A 37 10.29 -21.50 -0.76
CA LEU A 37 10.10 -21.56 -2.21
C LEU A 37 8.94 -22.49 -2.63
N ASP A 38 8.91 -23.72 -2.12
CA ASP A 38 7.90 -24.73 -2.49
C ASP A 38 6.48 -24.40 -1.98
N PRO A 39 6.29 -23.99 -0.71
CA PRO A 39 5.00 -23.46 -0.25
C PRO A 39 4.53 -22.25 -1.07
N ASN A 40 5.47 -21.40 -1.49
CA ASN A 40 5.18 -20.15 -2.16
C ASN A 40 4.89 -20.34 -3.65
N PHE A 41 5.60 -21.25 -4.31
CA PHE A 41 5.39 -21.61 -5.70
C PHE A 41 3.98 -22.16 -5.94
N LYS A 42 3.44 -22.96 -5.00
CA LYS A 42 2.07 -23.48 -5.07
C LYS A 42 1.00 -22.38 -4.99
N LYS A 43 1.22 -21.32 -4.21
CA LYS A 43 0.30 -20.17 -4.14
C LYS A 43 0.37 -19.33 -5.41
N THR A 44 1.56 -19.18 -5.99
CA THR A 44 1.76 -18.38 -7.21
C THR A 44 1.35 -19.09 -8.50
N GLN A 45 1.34 -20.43 -8.52
CA GLN A 45 0.96 -21.24 -9.68
C GLN A 45 -0.48 -21.03 -10.17
N ILE A 46 -1.35 -20.46 -9.33
CA ILE A 46 -2.77 -20.20 -9.66
C ILE A 46 -2.89 -19.04 -10.68
N HIS A 47 -1.81 -18.27 -10.89
CA HIS A 47 -1.82 -17.07 -11.71
C HIS A 47 -0.72 -17.13 -12.79
N ASN A 48 -1.13 -17.10 -14.07
CA ASN A 48 -0.24 -17.33 -15.23
C ASN A 48 0.78 -16.20 -15.52
N ASN A 49 0.71 -15.08 -14.80
CA ASN A 49 1.54 -13.88 -14.98
C ASN A 49 2.68 -13.73 -13.96
N PHE A 50 3.04 -14.79 -13.23
CA PHE A 50 3.98 -14.73 -12.12
C PHE A 50 5.37 -15.32 -12.42
N GLU A 51 6.39 -14.64 -11.93
CA GLU A 51 7.77 -15.12 -11.84
C GLU A 51 8.17 -15.16 -10.35
N LEU A 52 8.38 -16.36 -9.82
CA LEU A 52 8.96 -16.53 -8.50
C LEU A 52 10.48 -16.55 -8.64
N VAL A 53 11.16 -15.60 -8.01
CA VAL A 53 12.63 -15.50 -8.04
C VAL A 53 13.17 -16.01 -6.71
N PRO A 54 13.83 -17.19 -6.69
CA PRO A 54 14.55 -17.67 -5.52
C PRO A 54 15.65 -16.67 -5.15
N ILE A 55 15.76 -16.31 -3.88
CA ILE A 55 16.98 -15.68 -3.37
C ILE A 55 17.96 -16.82 -3.06
N ILE A 56 18.95 -17.04 -3.93
CA ILE A 56 19.78 -18.26 -3.91
C ILE A 56 20.95 -18.19 -2.91
N TYR A 57 21.36 -17.02 -2.39
CA TYR A 57 22.57 -16.96 -1.54
C TYR A 57 22.54 -15.96 -0.38
N GLY A 58 22.99 -16.46 0.78
CA GLY A 58 23.40 -15.71 1.98
C GLY A 58 22.38 -15.83 3.10
N GLU A 59 22.64 -16.68 4.10
CA GLU A 59 21.90 -16.70 5.36
C GLU A 59 21.76 -15.27 5.91
N GLY A 60 20.54 -14.73 5.89
CA GLY A 60 20.16 -13.59 6.74
C GLY A 60 20.55 -12.18 6.32
N ASN A 61 21.00 -11.90 5.08
CA ASN A 61 21.36 -10.52 4.71
C ASN A 61 20.27 -9.80 3.88
N LYS A 62 19.38 -9.07 4.56
CA LYS A 62 18.29 -8.26 3.99
C LYS A 62 18.78 -7.30 2.88
N ASP A 63 19.99 -6.77 3.02
CA ASP A 63 20.60 -5.84 2.06
C ASP A 63 20.80 -6.47 0.65
N ASN A 64 20.97 -7.79 0.57
CA ASN A 64 21.12 -8.47 -0.71
C ASN A 64 19.80 -8.45 -1.50
N MET A 65 18.66 -8.63 -0.83
CA MET A 65 17.34 -8.62 -1.44
C MET A 65 17.00 -7.24 -2.01
N ASP A 66 17.29 -6.19 -1.25
CA ASP A 66 17.10 -4.82 -1.73
C ASP A 66 17.91 -4.60 -3.01
N GLY A 67 19.18 -5.02 -3.02
CA GLY A 67 20.03 -4.99 -4.21
C GLY A 67 19.44 -5.72 -5.42
N TYR A 68 18.84 -6.89 -5.24
CA TYR A 68 18.18 -7.63 -6.33
C TYR A 68 16.94 -6.92 -6.87
N ILE A 69 16.09 -6.38 -5.99
CA ILE A 69 14.92 -5.59 -6.41
C ILE A 69 15.40 -4.37 -7.20
N CYS A 70 16.44 -3.66 -6.71
CA CYS A 70 17.04 -2.53 -7.41
C CYS A 70 17.55 -2.93 -8.80
N ALA A 71 18.26 -4.05 -8.90
CA ALA A 71 18.80 -4.58 -10.15
C ALA A 71 17.69 -4.93 -11.14
N LYS A 72 16.60 -5.58 -10.68
CA LYS A 72 15.45 -5.88 -11.53
C LYS A 72 14.74 -4.63 -12.03
N VAL A 73 14.53 -3.63 -11.18
CA VAL A 73 13.98 -2.34 -11.63
C VAL A 73 14.89 -1.74 -12.71
N GLY A 74 16.21 -1.76 -12.52
CA GLY A 74 17.19 -1.29 -13.50
C GLY A 74 17.14 -2.04 -14.84
N GLU A 75 17.02 -3.36 -14.81
CA GLU A 75 16.90 -4.22 -15.99
C GLU A 75 15.71 -3.82 -16.86
N TYR A 76 14.52 -3.67 -16.26
CA TYR A 76 13.32 -3.25 -16.98
C TYR A 76 13.41 -1.80 -17.46
N VAL A 77 13.96 -0.90 -16.66
CA VAL A 77 14.17 0.49 -17.07
C VAL A 77 15.07 0.58 -18.30
N GLU A 78 16.19 -0.14 -18.34
CA GLU A 78 17.09 -0.15 -19.49
C GLU A 78 16.42 -0.77 -20.72
N ARG A 79 15.69 -1.88 -20.54
CA ARG A 79 14.95 -2.54 -21.61
C ARG A 79 13.89 -1.63 -22.25
N TYR A 80 13.28 -0.73 -21.47
CA TYR A 80 12.24 0.20 -21.92
C TYR A 80 12.73 1.64 -22.05
N LYS A 81 14.04 1.88 -22.14
CA LYS A 81 14.62 3.25 -22.14
C LYS A 81 14.07 4.18 -23.21
N ASP A 82 13.75 3.64 -24.38
CA ASP A 82 13.21 4.39 -25.53
C ASP A 82 11.67 4.42 -25.55
N TYR A 83 11.03 3.65 -24.66
CA TYR A 83 9.57 3.49 -24.57
C TYR A 83 9.09 3.64 -23.12
N ARG A 84 9.59 4.66 -22.43
CA ARG A 84 9.40 4.82 -20.97
C ARG A 84 7.94 4.78 -20.51
N THR A 85 7.03 5.30 -21.32
CA THR A 85 5.57 5.33 -21.03
C THR A 85 4.90 3.97 -21.15
N TYR A 86 5.58 2.98 -21.75
CA TYR A 86 5.08 1.61 -21.91
C TYR A 86 5.41 0.73 -20.70
N LEU A 87 6.17 1.25 -19.73
CA LEU A 87 6.55 0.54 -18.53
C LEU A 87 5.94 1.22 -17.31
N THR A 88 5.17 0.46 -16.54
CA THR A 88 4.75 0.82 -15.18
C THR A 88 5.28 -0.22 -14.21
N ILE A 89 5.96 0.23 -13.15
CA ILE A 89 6.45 -0.66 -12.10
C ILE A 89 5.87 -0.24 -10.74
N THR A 90 5.26 -1.17 -10.03
CA THR A 90 4.85 -0.99 -8.63
C THR A 90 5.67 -1.91 -7.74
N ILE A 91 6.47 -1.33 -6.86
CA ILE A 91 7.30 -2.06 -5.89
C ILE A 91 6.51 -2.16 -4.58
N PHE A 92 6.11 -3.38 -4.22
CA PHE A 92 5.40 -3.67 -2.98
C PHE A 92 6.39 -3.87 -1.83
N SER A 93 6.78 -2.78 -1.19
CA SER A 93 7.66 -2.79 -0.02
C SER A 93 7.46 -1.56 0.87
N ASN A 94 7.81 -1.71 2.16
CA ASN A 94 7.83 -0.63 3.13
C ASN A 94 9.19 0.08 3.18
N ASP A 95 10.22 -0.46 2.50
CA ASP A 95 11.58 0.07 2.62
C ASP A 95 11.71 1.46 1.98
N ARG A 96 12.44 2.34 2.67
CA ARG A 96 12.71 3.70 2.22
C ARG A 96 13.64 3.72 1.00
N ILE A 97 14.48 2.70 0.82
CA ILE A 97 15.36 2.58 -0.34
C ILE A 97 14.54 2.58 -1.65
N PHE A 98 13.45 1.81 -1.68
CA PHE A 98 12.62 1.70 -2.87
C PHE A 98 11.86 2.99 -3.18
N LYS A 99 11.49 3.79 -2.17
CA LYS A 99 10.94 5.13 -2.39
C LYS A 99 11.97 6.02 -3.10
N GLY A 100 13.23 5.92 -2.71
CA GLY A 100 14.34 6.61 -3.36
C GLY A 100 14.49 6.22 -4.83
N ILE A 101 14.42 4.91 -5.13
CA ILE A 101 14.53 4.38 -6.49
C ILE A 101 13.35 4.78 -7.37
N ALA A 102 12.12 4.65 -6.87
CA ALA A 102 10.92 5.07 -7.58
C ALA A 102 11.01 6.57 -7.94
N ALA A 103 11.40 7.41 -6.98
CA ALA A 103 11.59 8.85 -7.22
C ALA A 103 12.74 9.16 -8.19
N TYR A 104 13.82 8.37 -8.18
CA TYR A 104 14.94 8.53 -9.12
C TYR A 104 14.50 8.29 -10.57
N TYR A 105 13.82 7.17 -10.84
CA TYR A 105 13.40 6.82 -12.19
C TYR A 105 12.17 7.60 -12.68
N THR A 106 11.28 8.01 -11.77
CA THR A 106 10.18 8.91 -12.12
C THR A 106 10.68 10.25 -12.66
N ARG A 107 11.75 10.80 -12.06
CA ARG A 107 12.42 12.01 -12.59
C ARG A 107 13.03 11.82 -13.98
N LYS A 108 13.23 10.58 -14.41
CA LYS A 108 13.70 10.22 -15.76
C LYS A 108 12.56 9.87 -16.73
N GLY A 109 11.31 10.06 -16.31
CA GLY A 109 10.13 9.87 -17.16
C GLY A 109 9.53 8.46 -17.17
N PHE A 110 9.91 7.59 -16.22
CA PHE A 110 9.25 6.29 -16.02
C PHE A 110 8.08 6.39 -15.04
N ASN A 111 7.11 5.48 -15.16
CA ASN A 111 6.02 5.35 -14.19
C ASN A 111 6.39 4.30 -13.13
N ILE A 112 7.13 4.69 -12.10
CA ILE A 112 7.56 3.78 -11.02
C ILE A 112 7.06 4.29 -9.68
N SER A 113 6.38 3.42 -8.94
CA SER A 113 5.82 3.72 -7.62
C SER A 113 6.18 2.65 -6.60
N THR A 114 6.07 3.01 -5.33
CA THR A 114 6.13 2.07 -4.22
C THR A 114 4.78 1.97 -3.55
N SER A 115 4.39 0.77 -3.16
CA SER A 115 3.21 0.53 -2.33
C SER A 115 3.62 -0.27 -1.11
N ALA A 116 3.24 0.18 0.08
CA ALA A 116 3.23 -0.72 1.23
C ALA A 116 2.07 -1.69 1.01
N PRO A 117 2.24 -3.02 1.06
CA PRO A 117 1.10 -3.92 0.89
C PRO A 117 0.27 -4.05 2.17
N ASN A 118 0.64 -3.29 3.22
CA ASN A 118 -0.25 -2.92 4.34
C ASN A 118 -0.92 -1.56 4.13
N ALA A 119 -0.77 -0.90 2.97
CA ALA A 119 -1.52 0.30 2.69
C ALA A 119 -2.98 -0.14 2.59
N CYS A 120 -3.71 0.19 3.65
CA CYS A 120 -5.15 0.32 3.60
C CYS A 120 -5.51 0.93 2.24
N ASN A 121 -6.17 0.16 1.36
CA ASN A 121 -6.44 0.61 -0.01
C ASN A 121 -7.56 1.65 0.02
N ILE A 122 -7.14 2.88 0.32
CA ILE A 122 -7.98 4.06 0.50
C ILE A 122 -8.35 4.72 -0.83
N GLY A 123 -7.99 4.13 -1.98
CA GLY A 123 -8.15 4.75 -3.30
C GLY A 123 -7.17 5.89 -3.59
N THR A 124 -7.34 6.56 -4.73
CA THR A 124 -6.54 7.71 -5.17
C THR A 124 -7.25 9.04 -4.90
N SER A 125 -6.63 10.19 -5.20
CA SER A 125 -7.27 11.51 -5.14
C SER A 125 -8.54 11.63 -5.99
N ASN A 126 -8.71 10.78 -7.01
CA ASN A 126 -9.92 10.72 -7.84
C ASN A 126 -11.05 9.89 -7.21
N THR A 127 -10.79 9.19 -6.10
CA THR A 127 -11.79 8.40 -5.38
C THR A 127 -12.64 9.31 -4.50
N ASN A 128 -13.95 9.08 -4.43
CA ASN A 128 -14.86 9.87 -3.60
C ASN A 128 -14.34 9.96 -2.15
N PRO A 129 -14.14 11.16 -1.57
CA PRO A 129 -13.56 11.33 -0.24
C PRO A 129 -14.26 10.51 0.87
N LYS A 130 -15.59 10.32 0.78
CA LYS A 130 -16.34 9.49 1.74
C LYS A 130 -15.95 8.01 1.66
N VAL A 131 -15.69 7.51 0.45
CA VAL A 131 -15.23 6.13 0.23
C VAL A 131 -13.80 5.96 0.73
N ARG A 132 -12.94 6.95 0.46
CA ARG A 132 -11.55 6.97 0.94
C ARG A 132 -11.48 6.93 2.48
N ILE A 133 -12.26 7.79 3.14
CA ILE A 133 -12.36 7.81 4.61
C ILE A 133 -12.89 6.48 5.13
N LYS A 134 -13.92 5.89 4.50
CA LYS A 134 -14.42 4.58 4.93
C LYS A 134 -13.34 3.51 4.89
N HIS A 135 -12.69 3.34 3.73
CA HIS A 135 -11.65 2.32 3.60
C HIS A 135 -10.56 2.57 4.64
N PHE A 136 -10.15 3.84 4.82
CA PHE A 136 -9.21 4.23 5.86
C PHE A 136 -9.63 3.74 7.26
N LEU A 137 -10.89 3.94 7.64
CA LEU A 137 -11.40 3.49 8.93
C LEU A 137 -11.48 1.97 9.07
N GLU A 138 -11.65 1.25 7.96
CA GLU A 138 -11.74 -0.21 7.93
C GLU A 138 -10.38 -0.91 8.08
N CYS A 139 -9.29 -0.29 7.61
CA CYS A 139 -7.97 -0.95 7.59
C CYS A 139 -6.81 -0.19 8.23
N PHE A 140 -6.98 1.05 8.69
CA PHE A 140 -5.90 1.76 9.37
C PHE A 140 -5.70 1.23 10.80
N ASN A 141 -4.50 0.71 11.07
CA ASN A 141 -4.18 0.00 12.31
C ASN A 141 -4.47 0.79 13.59
N GLU A 142 -4.29 2.12 13.62
CA GLU A 142 -4.61 2.90 14.82
C GLU A 142 -6.11 3.02 15.07
N VAL A 143 -6.93 2.93 14.02
CA VAL A 143 -8.40 2.93 14.13
C VAL A 143 -8.86 1.53 14.52
N VAL A 144 -8.43 0.50 13.78
CA VAL A 144 -8.82 -0.91 14.00
C VAL A 144 -8.49 -1.37 15.42
N ASN A 145 -7.30 -1.00 15.93
CA ASN A 145 -6.87 -1.36 17.27
C ASN A 145 -7.23 -0.30 18.34
N GLN A 146 -8.05 0.70 17.99
CA GLN A 146 -8.49 1.77 18.90
C GLN A 146 -7.33 2.50 19.63
N LYS A 147 -6.19 2.64 18.94
CA LYS A 147 -4.99 3.29 19.47
C LYS A 147 -5.02 4.80 19.31
N PHE A 148 -5.71 5.31 18.29
CA PHE A 148 -5.88 6.75 18.12
C PHE A 148 -6.78 7.32 19.21
N LYS A 149 -6.34 8.41 19.86
CA LYS A 149 -7.06 9.07 20.95
C LYS A 149 -7.26 10.55 20.67
N ARG A 150 -8.42 11.07 21.07
CA ARG A 150 -8.63 12.52 21.13
C ARG A 150 -7.86 13.13 22.30
N GLN A 151 -7.37 14.35 22.12
CA GLN A 151 -6.75 15.10 23.20
C GLN A 151 -7.80 15.57 24.22
N THR A 152 -7.36 15.95 25.42
CA THR A 152 -8.28 16.31 26.53
C THR A 152 -9.18 17.50 26.18
N ASN A 153 -8.63 18.49 25.49
CA ASN A 153 -9.32 19.74 25.14
C ASN A 153 -9.73 19.79 23.66
N GLU A 154 -9.80 18.64 22.99
CA GLU A 154 -10.11 18.53 21.57
C GLU A 154 -11.51 17.92 21.40
N THR A 155 -12.32 18.55 20.54
CA THR A 155 -13.63 18.01 20.16
C THR A 155 -13.47 16.75 19.30
N GLU A 156 -14.52 15.94 19.19
CA GLU A 156 -14.48 14.74 18.34
C GLU A 156 -14.25 15.09 16.86
N LYS A 157 -14.86 16.19 16.40
CA LYS A 157 -14.69 16.71 15.03
C LYS A 157 -13.25 17.12 14.75
N GLU A 158 -12.63 17.88 15.65
CA GLU A 158 -11.22 18.28 15.52
C GLU A 158 -10.28 17.07 15.56
N ALA A 159 -10.51 16.14 16.49
CA ALA A 159 -9.71 14.93 16.60
C ALA A 159 -9.77 14.08 15.34
N PHE A 160 -10.98 13.93 14.79
CA PHE A 160 -11.18 13.18 13.57
C PHE A 160 -10.57 13.88 12.35
N TYR A 161 -10.80 15.19 12.19
CA TYR A 161 -10.17 15.96 11.13
C TYR A 161 -8.63 15.91 11.19
N ARG A 162 -8.04 15.94 12.40
CA ARG A 162 -6.60 15.76 12.61
C ARG A 162 -6.11 14.38 12.21
N LEU A 163 -6.87 13.32 12.49
CA LEU A 163 -6.54 11.96 12.07
C LEU A 163 -6.48 11.87 10.53
N ILE A 164 -7.50 12.40 9.87
CA ILE A 164 -7.65 12.39 8.42
C ILE A 164 -6.53 13.21 7.76
N THR A 165 -6.32 14.47 8.15
CA THR A 165 -5.31 15.34 7.54
C THR A 165 -3.86 14.87 7.73
N ARG A 166 -3.58 14.04 8.76
CA ARG A 166 -2.25 13.48 9.01
C ARG A 166 -1.95 12.22 8.19
N ASN A 167 -2.97 11.44 7.88
CA ASN A 167 -2.81 10.09 7.30
C ASN A 167 -3.45 9.92 5.93
N LEU A 168 -4.32 10.84 5.53
CA LEU A 168 -4.91 11.00 4.21
C LEU A 168 -4.50 12.36 3.62
N ASP A 169 -4.99 12.64 2.41
CA ASP A 169 -4.74 13.90 1.72
C ASP A 169 -5.41 15.09 2.43
N LYS A 170 -4.77 16.26 2.32
CA LYS A 170 -5.25 17.52 2.88
C LYS A 170 -6.44 18.12 2.13
N ASP A 171 -6.84 17.53 1.00
CA ASP A 171 -7.90 18.00 0.13
C ASP A 171 -9.30 17.56 0.58
N ILE A 172 -9.41 16.64 1.54
CA ILE A 172 -10.68 16.18 2.10
C ILE A 172 -11.30 17.32 2.94
N PRO A 173 -12.45 17.89 2.53
CA PRO A 173 -13.07 19.01 3.25
C PRO A 173 -13.55 18.60 4.65
N GLN A 174 -13.40 19.51 5.62
CA GLN A 174 -13.82 19.30 7.00
C GLN A 174 -15.31 18.97 7.13
N ALA A 175 -16.17 19.55 6.28
CA ALA A 175 -17.59 19.22 6.23
C ALA A 175 -17.85 17.72 5.95
N ILE A 176 -16.97 17.05 5.19
CA ILE A 176 -17.06 15.61 4.96
C ILE A 176 -16.68 14.86 6.23
N THR A 177 -15.57 15.22 6.90
CA THR A 177 -15.16 14.54 8.14
C THR A 177 -16.17 14.74 9.26
N ASP A 178 -16.74 15.93 9.37
CA ASP A 178 -17.77 16.26 10.36
C ASP A 178 -19.01 15.38 10.18
N SER A 179 -19.40 15.10 8.93
CA SER A 179 -20.54 14.22 8.65
C SER A 179 -20.37 12.79 9.19
N PHE A 180 -19.14 12.29 9.36
CA PHE A 180 -18.92 10.97 9.97
C PHE A 180 -19.16 11.00 11.48
N ILE A 181 -18.85 12.12 12.14
CA ILE A 181 -19.15 12.33 13.57
C ILE A 181 -20.64 12.59 13.77
N ASP A 182 -21.23 13.47 12.97
CA ASP A 182 -22.65 13.87 13.11
C ASP A 182 -23.60 12.68 12.90
N ASN A 183 -23.27 11.76 12.00
CA ASN A 183 -24.04 10.53 11.79
C ASN A 183 -23.66 9.41 12.80
N GLY A 184 -22.67 9.65 13.66
CA GLY A 184 -22.13 8.71 14.63
C GLY A 184 -21.51 7.47 14.00
N ILE A 185 -20.99 7.59 12.77
CA ILE A 185 -20.18 6.57 12.09
C ILE A 185 -18.82 6.47 12.79
N VAL A 186 -18.27 7.60 13.22
CA VAL A 186 -17.10 7.69 14.08
C VAL A 186 -17.52 8.35 15.39
N THR A 187 -17.06 7.81 16.51
CA THR A 187 -17.25 8.40 17.85
C THR A 187 -15.97 8.22 18.66
N PHE A 188 -15.88 8.85 19.84
CA PHE A 188 -14.79 8.61 20.78
C PHE A 188 -15.34 8.11 22.11
N ALA A 189 -14.75 7.03 22.64
CA ALA A 189 -15.17 6.49 23.93
C ALA A 189 -14.87 7.48 25.06
N GLU A 190 -15.84 7.76 25.93
CA GLU A 190 -15.71 8.80 26.96
C GLU A 190 -14.52 8.61 27.90
N ARG A 191 -14.29 7.36 28.36
CA ARG A 191 -13.24 7.04 29.34
C ARG A 191 -11.85 6.91 28.71
N SER A 192 -11.73 6.11 27.66
CA SER A 192 -10.44 5.83 27.01
C SER A 192 -10.02 6.92 26.02
N ARG A 193 -10.96 7.78 25.59
CA ARG A 193 -10.81 8.77 24.51
C ARG A 193 -10.43 8.14 23.17
N SER A 194 -10.52 6.82 23.05
CA SER A 194 -10.14 6.09 21.85
C SER A 194 -11.21 6.23 20.78
N ILE A 195 -10.76 6.28 19.53
CA ILE A 195 -11.66 6.25 18.37
C ILE A 195 -12.45 4.94 18.34
N VAL A 196 -13.72 5.06 17.97
CA VAL A 196 -14.62 3.95 17.70
C VAL A 196 -15.21 4.16 16.31
N PHE A 197 -15.11 3.15 15.47
CA PHE A 197 -15.71 3.15 14.13
C PHE A 197 -16.90 2.19 14.11
N ASN A 198 -18.10 2.73 13.87
CA ASN A 198 -19.32 1.95 13.77
C ASN A 198 -19.62 1.62 12.30
N LYS A 199 -19.14 0.46 11.87
CA LYS A 199 -19.29 -0.03 10.50
C LYS A 199 -20.76 -0.19 10.06
N HIS A 200 -21.68 -0.47 10.98
CA HIS A 200 -23.10 -0.71 10.67
C HIS A 200 -23.82 0.58 10.25
N LYS A 201 -23.40 1.74 10.76
CA LYS A 201 -23.99 3.04 10.43
C LYS A 201 -23.62 3.58 9.05
N TYR A 202 -22.69 2.93 8.36
CA TYR A 202 -22.35 3.29 6.98
C TYR A 202 -23.15 2.49 5.93
N LEU A 203 -23.75 1.36 6.34
CA LEU A 203 -24.49 0.46 5.42
C LEU A 203 -25.98 0.84 5.27
N VAL A 204 -26.41 1.91 5.93
CA VAL A 204 -27.76 2.50 5.87
C VAL A 204 -27.64 3.88 5.22
#